data_AF-A0A832WB81-F1
#
_entry.id   AF-A0A832WB81-F1
#
_cell.length_a   1.000
_cell.length_b   1.000
_cell.length_c   1.000
_cell.angle_alpha   90.00
_cell.angle_beta   90.00
_cell.angle_gamma   90.00
#
_symmetry.space_group_name_H-M   'P 1'
#
loop_
_entity.id
_entity.type
_entity.pdbx_description
1 polymer ?
#
loop_
_entity_poly.entity_id
_entity_poly.type
_entity_poly.pdbx_seq_one_letter_code
_entity_poly.pdbx_strand_id
1 'polypeptide(L)'
;MTEWFEYFLFGIAVEISRVEKTVLKLSSDRSMKEKFGQIGLSSRQVKAIEYLKENGKITSNEYQEICDVSQSTANRDIQDMLDKKLLK
;
A
#
# COMPACT_ATOMS: atom_id res chain seq x y z
N MET A 1 -2.99 -6.61 43.57
CA MET A 1 -4.23 -7.31 43.16
C MET A 1 -4.76 -6.81 41.80
N THR A 2 -4.63 -5.52 41.45
CA THR A 2 -5.04 -4.99 40.13
C THR A 2 -4.00 -5.18 39.02
N GLU A 3 -2.74 -5.32 39.40
CA GLU A 3 -1.59 -5.40 38.49
C GLU A 3 -1.74 -6.50 37.41
N TRP A 4 -2.19 -7.70 37.77
CA TRP A 4 -2.44 -8.76 36.80
C TRP A 4 -3.53 -8.41 35.78
N PHE A 5 -4.58 -7.71 36.21
CA PHE A 5 -5.67 -7.30 35.34
C PHE A 5 -5.25 -6.17 34.40
N GLU A 6 -4.39 -5.27 34.86
CA GLU A 6 -3.77 -4.23 34.04
C GLU A 6 -2.87 -4.82 32.94
N TYR A 7 -2.04 -5.82 33.28
CA TYR A 7 -1.25 -6.55 32.28
C TYR A 7 -2.13 -7.30 31.27
N PHE A 8 -3.19 -7.93 31.73
CA PHE A 8 -4.13 -8.64 30.85
C PHE A 8 -4.85 -7.68 29.89
N LEU A 9 -5.36 -6.55 30.40
CA LEU A 9 -6.01 -5.53 29.58
C LEU A 9 -5.03 -4.91 28.58
N PHE A 10 -3.79 -4.65 28.99
CA PHE A 10 -2.75 -4.18 28.08
C PHE A 10 -2.49 -5.20 26.96
N GLY A 11 -2.35 -6.48 27.30
CA GLY A 11 -2.20 -7.56 26.34
C GLY A 11 -3.36 -7.62 25.35
N ILE A 12 -4.60 -7.55 25.83
CA ILE A 12 -5.79 -7.50 24.96
C ILE A 12 -5.79 -6.27 24.07
N ALA A 13 -5.45 -5.09 24.58
CA ALA A 13 -5.40 -3.87 23.78
C ALA A 13 -4.38 -3.99 22.63
N VAL A 14 -3.22 -4.60 22.90
CA VAL A 14 -2.20 -4.88 21.89
C VAL A 14 -2.70 -5.90 20.86
N GLU A 15 -3.34 -6.97 21.29
CA GLU A 15 -3.87 -8.00 20.37
C GLU A 15 -5.02 -7.47 19.50
N ILE A 16 -5.95 -6.70 20.08
CA ILE A 16 -7.01 -6.02 19.32
C ILE A 16 -6.41 -5.11 18.25
N SER A 17 -5.37 -4.33 18.61
CA SER A 17 -4.66 -3.46 17.67
C SER A 17 -4.00 -4.24 16.51
N ARG A 18 -3.53 -5.46 16.75
CA ARG A 18 -2.94 -6.33 15.71
C ARG A 18 -4.00 -6.90 14.78
N VAL A 19 -5.11 -7.36 15.33
CA VAL A 19 -6.26 -7.87 14.56
C VAL A 19 -6.83 -6.78 13.66
N GLU A 20 -7.04 -5.57 14.20
CA GLU A 20 -7.54 -4.42 13.44
C GLU A 20 -6.64 -4.10 12.24
N LYS A 21 -5.32 -4.01 12.45
CA LYS A 21 -4.35 -3.78 11.36
C LYS A 21 -4.41 -4.85 10.28
N THR A 22 -4.64 -6.10 10.66
CA THR A 22 -4.70 -7.23 9.72
C THR A 22 -5.98 -7.17 8.88
N VAL A 23 -7.12 -6.89 9.52
CA VAL A 23 -8.41 -6.72 8.85
C VAL A 23 -8.37 -5.54 7.88
N LEU A 24 -7.78 -4.40 8.28
CA LEU A 24 -7.63 -3.22 7.41
C LEU A 24 -6.76 -3.49 6.18
N LYS A 25 -5.64 -4.22 6.35
CA LYS A 25 -4.79 -4.66 5.23
C LYS A 25 -5.56 -5.56 4.28
N LEU A 26 -6.21 -6.60 4.78
CA LEU A 26 -7.00 -7.54 3.96
C LEU A 26 -8.14 -6.85 3.21
N SER A 27 -8.85 -5.91 3.85
CA SER A 27 -9.88 -5.11 3.20
C SER A 27 -9.33 -4.24 2.07
N SER A 28 -8.16 -3.64 2.29
CA SER A 28 -7.46 -2.86 1.26
C SER A 28 -7.02 -3.75 0.09
N ASP A 29 -6.42 -4.90 0.37
CA ASP A 29 -5.97 -5.87 -0.65
C ASP A 29 -7.14 -6.41 -1.47
N ARG A 30 -8.28 -6.67 -0.82
CA ARG A 30 -9.52 -7.06 -1.52
C ARG A 30 -10.02 -5.95 -2.44
N SER A 31 -10.06 -4.70 -1.96
CA SER A 31 -10.44 -3.57 -2.82
C SER A 31 -9.50 -3.40 -4.01
N MET A 32 -8.20 -3.66 -3.84
CA MET A 32 -7.21 -3.62 -4.92
C MET A 32 -7.47 -4.72 -5.95
N LYS A 33 -7.72 -5.96 -5.50
CA LYS A 33 -8.10 -7.09 -6.38
C LYS A 33 -9.40 -6.86 -7.13
N GLU A 34 -10.40 -6.25 -6.51
CA GLU A 34 -11.68 -5.95 -7.16
C GLU A 34 -11.55 -4.83 -8.21
N LYS A 35 -10.71 -3.81 -7.97
CA LYS A 35 -10.50 -2.70 -8.93
C LYS A 35 -9.62 -3.07 -10.12
N PHE A 36 -8.60 -3.91 -9.92
CA PHE A 36 -7.56 -4.18 -10.93
C PHE A 36 -7.58 -5.62 -11.47
N GLY A 37 -8.48 -6.46 -10.97
CA GLY A 37 -8.65 -7.85 -11.40
C GLY A 37 -7.54 -8.79 -10.94
N GLN A 38 -7.47 -9.97 -11.57
CA GLN A 38 -6.41 -10.97 -11.36
C GLN A 38 -5.09 -10.61 -12.08
N ILE A 39 -5.00 -9.39 -12.64
CA ILE A 39 -3.80 -8.88 -13.29
C ILE A 39 -2.83 -8.55 -12.17
N GLY A 40 -1.83 -9.41 -11.98
CA GLY A 40 -0.77 -9.18 -11.02
C GLY A 40 -0.07 -7.86 -11.33
N LEU A 41 -0.32 -6.83 -10.52
CA LEU A 41 0.45 -5.59 -10.55
C LEU A 41 1.92 -5.95 -10.35
N SER A 42 2.80 -5.31 -11.13
CA SER A 42 4.23 -5.49 -10.90
C SER A 42 4.61 -4.89 -9.53
N SER A 43 5.70 -5.37 -8.93
CA SER A 43 6.19 -4.84 -7.64
C SER A 43 6.38 -3.32 -7.66
N ARG A 44 6.78 -2.75 -8.80
CA ARG A 44 6.94 -1.30 -9.01
C ARG A 44 5.59 -0.57 -9.04
N GLN A 45 4.58 -1.15 -9.67
CA GLN A 45 3.23 -0.59 -9.70
C GLN A 45 2.59 -0.60 -8.30
N VAL A 46 2.79 -1.67 -7.53
CA VAL A 46 2.33 -1.74 -6.13
C VAL A 46 2.96 -0.63 -5.29
N LYS A 47 4.29 -0.47 -5.36
CA LYS A 47 5.00 0.62 -4.67
C LYS A 47 4.48 2.00 -5.04
N ALA A 48 4.24 2.24 -6.33
CA ALA A 48 3.73 3.52 -6.80
C ALA A 48 2.31 3.81 -6.29
N ILE A 49 1.45 2.80 -6.21
CA ILE A 49 0.09 2.95 -5.67
C ILE A 49 0.11 3.16 -4.15
N GLU A 50 0.99 2.48 -3.41
CA GLU A 50 1.19 2.73 -1.98
C GLU A 50 1.63 4.18 -1.75
N TYR A 51 2.61 4.67 -2.51
CA TYR A 51 3.06 6.05 -2.44
C TYR A 51 1.94 7.05 -2.73
N LEU A 52 1.10 6.78 -3.74
CA LEU A 52 -0.06 7.60 -4.08
C LEU A 52 -1.15 7.60 -3.02
N LYS A 53 -1.34 6.48 -2.31
CA LYS A 53 -2.31 6.40 -1.21
C LYS A 53 -1.93 7.32 -0.05
N GLU A 54 -0.63 7.54 0.16
CA GLU A 54 -0.11 8.40 1.22
C GLU A 54 0.02 9.87 0.77
N ASN A 55 0.52 10.13 -0.45
CA ASN A 55 0.88 11.48 -0.91
C ASN A 55 -0.10 12.09 -1.92
N GLY A 56 -1.00 11.29 -2.51
CA GLY A 56 -2.02 11.72 -3.47
C GLY A 56 -1.53 12.02 -4.89
N LYS A 57 -0.22 12.24 -5.09
CA LYS A 57 0.42 12.44 -6.40
C LYS A 57 1.78 11.75 -6.44
N ILE A 58 2.26 11.46 -7.65
CA ILE A 58 3.61 10.95 -7.88
C ILE A 58 4.22 11.64 -9.10
N THR A 59 5.41 12.19 -8.93
CA THR A 59 6.22 12.74 -10.00
C THR A 59 7.17 11.68 -10.55
N SER A 60 7.70 11.89 -11.75
CA SER A 60 8.71 10.99 -12.33
C SER A 60 9.97 10.88 -11.46
N ASN A 61 10.32 11.93 -10.70
CA ASN A 61 11.49 11.93 -9.83
C ASN A 61 11.25 11.10 -8.58
N GLU A 62 10.10 11.29 -7.92
CA GLU A 62 9.68 10.46 -6.78
C GLU A 62 9.56 8.99 -7.20
N TYR A 63 9.02 8.70 -8.39
CA TYR A 63 8.96 7.33 -8.91
C TYR A 63 10.36 6.72 -9.09
N GLN A 64 11.33 7.49 -9.59
CA GLN A 64 12.72 7.03 -9.73
C GLN A 64 13.32 6.67 -8.37
N GLU A 65 13.09 7.49 -7.36
CA GLU A 65 13.61 7.27 -6.01
C GLU A 65 13.00 6.03 -5.35
N ILE A 66 11.68 5.83 -5.44
CA ILE A 66 11.01 4.69 -4.78
C ILE A 66 11.24 3.35 -5.49
N CYS A 67 11.39 3.39 -6.82
CA CYS A 67 11.55 2.20 -7.66
C CYS A 67 13.00 1.91 -8.05
N ASP A 68 13.94 2.81 -7.75
CA ASP A 68 15.35 2.74 -8.13
C ASP A 68 15.53 2.46 -9.63
N VAL A 69 14.96 3.34 -10.45
CA VAL A 69 14.96 3.21 -11.91
C VAL A 69 15.43 4.49 -12.59
N SER A 70 15.89 4.37 -13.84
CA SER A 70 16.20 5.55 -14.67
C SER A 70 14.96 6.38 -14.97
N GLN A 71 15.14 7.67 -15.26
CA GLN A 71 14.06 8.57 -15.69
C GLN A 71 13.29 8.05 -16.91
N SER A 72 14.00 7.47 -17.88
CA SER A 72 13.37 6.87 -19.07
C SER A 72 12.46 5.70 -18.71
N THR A 73 12.88 4.86 -17.75
CA THR A 73 12.10 3.72 -17.27
C THR A 73 10.91 4.20 -16.44
N ALA A 74 11.10 5.17 -15.55
CA ALA A 74 10.04 5.78 -14.76
C ALA A 74 8.93 6.37 -15.65
N ASN A 75 9.31 7.14 -16.68
CA ASN A 75 8.35 7.73 -17.61
C ASN A 75 7.55 6.67 -18.36
N ARG A 76 8.23 5.60 -18.83
CA ARG A 76 7.55 4.49 -19.52
C ARG A 76 6.60 3.73 -18.60
N ASP A 77 7.01 3.45 -17.38
CA ASP A 77 6.20 2.73 -16.41
C ASP A 77 4.98 3.57 -15.97
N ILE A 78 5.17 4.86 -15.72
CA ILE A 78 4.07 5.80 -15.40
C ILE A 78 3.08 5.87 -16.58
N GLN A 79 3.58 5.93 -17.82
CA GLN A 79 2.72 5.92 -18.99
C GLN A 79 1.93 4.62 -19.12
N ASP A 80 2.56 3.46 -18.93
CA ASP A 80 1.87 2.16 -18.90
C ASP A 80 0.80 2.10 -17.79
N MET A 81 1.08 2.71 -16.63
CA MET A 81 0.09 2.81 -15.54
C MET A 81 -1.08 3.75 -15.87
N LEU A 82 -0.84 4.85 -16.59
CA LEU A 82 -1.89 5.75 -17.10
C LEU A 82 -2.75 5.05 -18.17
N ASP A 83 -2.11 4.33 -19.11
CA ASP A 83 -2.79 3.60 -20.18
C ASP A 83 -3.70 2.49 -19.61
N LYS A 84 -3.23 1.83 -18.54
CA LYS A 84 -4.01 0.86 -17.75
C LYS A 84 -5.06 1.49 -16.85
N LYS A 85 -5.19 2.82 -16.84
CA LYS A 85 -6.09 3.60 -15.97
C LYS A 85 -5.90 3.32 -14.47
N LEU A 86 -4.67 2.96 -14.08
CA LEU A 86 -4.26 2.82 -12.68
C LEU A 86 -4.05 4.19 -12.03
N LEU A 87 -3.64 5.17 -12.85
CA LEU A 87 -3.41 6.56 -12.48
C LEU A 87 -4.43 7.46 -13.19
N LYS A 88 -4.76 8.60 -12.59
CA LYS A 88 -5.68 9.61 -13.12
C LYS A 88 -5.03 10.98 -13.12
#